data_AF-A0A388PFU1-F1
#
_entry.id   AF-A0A388PFU1-F1
#
_cell.length_a   1.000
_cell.length_b   1.000
_cell.length_c   1.000
_cell.angle_alpha   90.00
_cell.angle_beta   90.00
_cell.angle_gamma   90.00
#
_symmetry.space_group_name_H-M   'P 1'
#
loop_
_entity.id
_entity.type
_entity.pdbx_description
1 polymer ?
#
loop_
_entity_poly.entity_id
_entity_poly.type
_entity_poly.pdbx_seq_one_letter_code
_entity_poly.pdbx_strand_id
1 'polypeptide(L)'
;MTKDFSILSGLTADKARANGDGGGDHARAMAAYLTGAQPRKTDGANIKVGVSVDQIAAARMGDRTRLASLEVGADSSKMAGGCDSGYSCIYESNMSWRSSTQPMPKEVSPKLIFERLFGSGNDLERARRDAERKSVLDAVRDDFRELNVRLGADDQRKLDEYFTAVREMEQRIARAGASNAPKLPAGVKAPAGIPQSYEEHLRLLADLVVLAFQTDTTRISTFVFANEGSNRSYPFINVREGHHSLSHHGNDPAKMAKIQDINVFTPRSWLTSSTA
;
A
#
# COMPACT_ATOMS: atom_id res chain seq x y z
N MET A 1 4.54 -16.15 -29.43
CA MET A 1 4.63 -15.40 -28.17
C MET A 1 3.39 -15.51 -27.28
N THR A 2 2.34 -16.26 -27.66
CA THR A 2 1.07 -16.35 -26.88
C THR A 2 0.94 -17.56 -25.95
N LYS A 3 1.97 -18.42 -25.82
CA LYS A 3 1.91 -19.61 -24.95
C LYS A 3 2.29 -19.34 -23.49
N ASP A 4 2.86 -18.17 -23.20
CA ASP A 4 3.41 -17.85 -21.87
C ASP A 4 2.46 -16.98 -21.02
N PHE A 5 1.34 -16.52 -21.61
CA PHE A 5 0.41 -15.60 -20.93
C PHE A 5 -1.03 -16.06 -21.10
N SER A 6 -1.79 -16.00 -20.00
CA SER A 6 -3.25 -16.10 -20.00
C SER A 6 -3.85 -14.71 -19.85
N ILE A 7 -4.75 -14.33 -20.75
CA ILE A 7 -5.52 -13.08 -20.64
C ILE A 7 -6.90 -13.44 -20.10
N LEU A 8 -7.17 -13.03 -18.86
CA LEU A 8 -8.49 -13.12 -18.26
C LEU A 8 -9.25 -11.81 -18.54
N SER A 9 -10.40 -11.90 -19.19
CA SER A 9 -11.25 -10.77 -19.54
C SER A 9 -12.67 -10.96 -18.99
N GLY A 10 -13.47 -9.89 -18.98
CA GLY A 10 -14.84 -9.91 -18.44
C GLY A 10 -14.92 -9.96 -16.91
N LEU A 11 -13.83 -9.67 -16.21
CA LEU A 11 -13.81 -9.58 -14.74
C LEU A 11 -14.42 -8.24 -14.28
N THR A 12 -15.16 -8.28 -13.18
CA THR A 12 -15.75 -7.09 -12.56
C THR A 12 -15.58 -7.15 -11.05
N ALA A 13 -15.22 -6.03 -10.44
CA ALA A 13 -15.25 -5.88 -8.99
C ALA A 13 -16.70 -5.61 -8.56
N ASP A 14 -17.51 -6.66 -8.39
CA ASP A 14 -18.94 -6.52 -8.05
C ASP A 14 -19.17 -5.71 -6.76
N LYS A 15 -18.26 -5.83 -5.80
CA LYS A 15 -18.29 -5.06 -4.54
C LYS A 15 -17.83 -3.60 -4.67
N ALA A 16 -17.45 -3.15 -5.87
CA ALA A 16 -17.28 -1.73 -6.16
C ALA A 16 -18.61 -1.02 -6.51
N ARG A 17 -19.68 -1.78 -6.81
CA ARG A 17 -21.02 -1.24 -7.11
C ARG A 17 -21.69 -0.69 -5.84
N ALA A 18 -22.75 0.08 -6.04
CA ALA A 18 -23.49 0.70 -4.94
C ALA A 18 -24.00 -0.28 -3.88
N ASN A 19 -24.53 -1.44 -4.26
CA ASN A 19 -25.04 -2.45 -3.31
C ASN A 19 -25.99 -1.88 -2.23
N GLY A 20 -26.80 -0.88 -2.59
CA GLY A 20 -27.73 -0.19 -1.68
C GLY A 20 -27.17 1.05 -0.98
N ASP A 21 -25.87 1.30 -1.05
CA ASP A 21 -25.20 2.41 -0.36
C ASP A 21 -25.35 3.78 -1.07
N GLY A 22 -25.91 3.84 -2.29
CA GLY A 22 -25.97 5.07 -3.09
C GLY A 22 -24.58 5.52 -3.57
N GLY A 23 -24.30 6.84 -3.54
CA GLY A 23 -22.96 7.38 -3.83
C GLY A 23 -21.87 6.81 -2.93
N GLY A 24 -20.61 6.90 -3.35
CA GLY A 24 -19.50 6.20 -2.69
C GLY A 24 -18.55 5.48 -3.64
N ASP A 25 -18.56 5.84 -4.93
CA ASP A 25 -17.92 5.08 -5.99
C ASP A 25 -16.39 5.06 -5.86
N HIS A 26 -15.80 6.14 -5.33
CA HIS A 26 -14.35 6.25 -5.12
C HIS A 26 -13.89 5.41 -3.93
N ALA A 27 -14.59 5.51 -2.81
CA ALA A 27 -14.32 4.69 -1.63
C ALA A 27 -14.45 3.19 -1.96
N ARG A 28 -15.49 2.82 -2.70
CA ARG A 28 -15.72 1.42 -3.10
C ARG A 28 -14.72 0.93 -4.14
N ALA A 29 -14.38 1.74 -5.14
CA ALA A 29 -13.42 1.36 -6.18
C ALA A 29 -12.08 0.94 -5.58
N MET A 30 -11.49 1.78 -4.72
CA MET A 30 -10.21 1.50 -4.09
C MET A 30 -10.29 0.36 -3.07
N ALA A 31 -11.27 0.39 -2.15
CA ALA A 31 -11.34 -0.58 -1.06
C ALA A 31 -11.69 -2.00 -1.56
N ALA A 32 -12.54 -2.13 -2.57
CA ALA A 32 -12.96 -3.42 -3.09
C ALA A 32 -11.95 -4.06 -4.05
N TYR A 33 -11.01 -3.28 -4.61
CA TYR A 33 -10.13 -3.75 -5.70
C TYR A 33 -9.30 -4.98 -5.32
N LEU A 34 -8.56 -4.93 -4.20
CA LEU A 34 -7.76 -6.07 -3.74
C LEU A 34 -8.47 -6.94 -2.69
N THR A 35 -9.56 -6.46 -2.09
CA THR A 35 -10.28 -7.21 -1.04
C THR A 35 -11.42 -8.06 -1.59
N GLY A 36 -11.99 -7.68 -2.74
CA GLY A 36 -13.23 -8.28 -3.26
C GLY A 36 -14.44 -8.12 -2.33
N ALA A 37 -14.36 -7.25 -1.32
CA ALA A 37 -15.35 -7.09 -0.27
C ALA A 37 -16.00 -5.71 -0.32
N GLN A 38 -17.29 -5.62 0.06
CA GLN A 38 -17.99 -4.35 0.18
C GLN A 38 -17.44 -3.61 1.42
N PRO A 39 -16.90 -2.39 1.28
CA PRO A 39 -16.57 -1.59 2.45
C PRO A 39 -17.86 -1.18 3.17
N ARG A 40 -17.88 -1.26 4.50
CA ARG A 40 -18.96 -0.74 5.31
C ARG A 40 -19.04 0.77 5.10
N LYS A 41 -20.20 1.26 4.69
CA LYS A 41 -20.49 2.68 4.65
C LYS A 41 -20.45 3.28 6.05
N THR A 42 -19.41 4.06 6.30
CA THR A 42 -19.18 4.80 7.54
C THR A 42 -18.06 5.81 7.33
N ASP A 43 -18.18 6.98 7.95
CA ASP A 43 -17.14 8.01 8.08
C ASP A 43 -16.47 7.98 9.47
N GLY A 44 -16.94 7.11 10.37
CA GLY A 44 -16.44 6.93 11.72
C GLY A 44 -15.40 5.80 11.89
N ALA A 45 -15.07 5.49 13.15
CA ALA A 45 -14.00 4.53 13.50
C ALA A 45 -14.37 3.05 13.29
N ASN A 46 -15.63 2.73 13.01
CA ASN A 46 -16.12 1.36 12.85
C ASN A 46 -15.95 0.81 11.42
N ILE A 47 -14.83 1.17 10.78
CA ILE A 47 -14.46 0.72 9.43
C ILE A 47 -14.41 -0.81 9.36
N LYS A 48 -14.86 -1.35 8.24
CA LYS A 48 -14.83 -2.78 7.97
C LYS A 48 -14.91 -3.05 6.47
N VAL A 49 -14.02 -3.89 5.94
CA VAL A 49 -14.05 -4.39 4.57
C VAL A 49 -13.66 -5.88 4.59
N GLY A 50 -12.55 -6.27 3.96
CA GLY A 50 -11.97 -7.60 3.99
C GLY A 50 -10.44 -7.53 3.97
N VAL A 51 -9.79 -8.70 4.07
CA VAL A 51 -8.34 -8.82 3.89
C VAL A 51 -8.04 -8.73 2.40
N SER A 52 -7.02 -7.97 2.02
CA SER A 52 -6.63 -7.82 0.62
C SER A 52 -5.74 -8.98 0.15
N VAL A 53 -5.80 -9.30 -1.15
CA VAL A 53 -5.09 -10.46 -1.73
C VAL A 53 -3.57 -10.37 -1.59
N ASP A 54 -2.99 -9.17 -1.65
CA ASP A 54 -1.56 -8.92 -1.39
C ASP A 54 -1.20 -9.28 0.06
N GLN A 55 -2.07 -8.98 1.03
CA GLN A 55 -1.83 -9.31 2.43
C GLN A 55 -2.09 -10.79 2.73
N ILE A 56 -3.03 -11.44 2.04
CA ILE A 56 -3.17 -12.90 2.06
C ILE A 56 -1.88 -13.56 1.56
N ALA A 57 -1.30 -13.07 0.46
CA ALA A 57 -0.02 -13.55 -0.03
C ALA A 57 1.11 -13.27 0.99
N ALA A 58 1.14 -12.08 1.59
CA ALA A 58 2.18 -11.67 2.55
C ALA A 58 2.17 -12.58 3.79
N ALA A 59 0.99 -12.96 4.26
CA ALA A 59 0.84 -13.91 5.36
C ALA A 59 1.36 -15.33 5.03
N ARG A 60 1.40 -15.71 3.75
CA ARG A 60 1.79 -17.06 3.30
C ARG A 60 3.26 -17.21 2.93
N MET A 61 3.89 -16.15 2.42
CA MET A 61 5.25 -16.22 1.89
C MET A 61 6.14 -15.04 2.28
N GLY A 62 5.60 -14.05 3.00
CA GLY A 62 6.34 -12.88 3.41
C GLY A 62 7.40 -13.16 4.48
N ASP A 63 7.44 -14.36 5.06
CA ASP A 63 8.49 -14.85 5.96
C ASP A 63 9.80 -15.23 5.23
N ARG A 64 9.75 -15.34 3.89
CA ARG A 64 10.91 -15.68 3.04
C ARG A 64 11.74 -14.46 2.64
N THR A 65 11.27 -13.26 2.93
CA THR A 65 11.89 -12.00 2.57
C THR A 65 11.95 -11.05 3.76
N ARG A 66 12.82 -10.03 3.69
CA ARG A 66 12.99 -9.05 4.77
C ARG A 66 11.68 -8.33 5.09
N LEU A 67 10.98 -7.84 4.06
CA LEU A 67 9.66 -7.25 4.16
C LEU A 67 8.62 -8.27 3.69
N ALA A 68 7.51 -8.40 4.43
CA ALA A 68 6.42 -9.30 4.03
C ALA A 68 5.68 -8.80 2.78
N SER A 69 5.57 -7.48 2.68
CA SER A 69 4.97 -6.72 1.58
C SER A 69 5.55 -5.30 1.57
N LEU A 70 5.34 -4.58 0.47
CA LEU A 70 5.72 -3.19 0.30
C LEU A 70 4.58 -2.38 -0.32
N GLU A 71 3.97 -1.50 0.48
CA GLU A 71 2.88 -0.63 0.04
C GLU A 71 3.44 0.75 -0.34
N VAL A 72 3.29 1.10 -1.62
CA VAL A 72 3.87 2.30 -2.24
C VAL A 72 2.76 3.15 -2.85
N GLY A 73 2.91 4.47 -2.81
CA GLY A 73 2.03 5.34 -3.55
C GLY A 73 2.60 6.72 -3.80
N ALA A 74 2.01 7.46 -4.72
CA ALA A 74 2.44 8.82 -5.01
C ALA A 74 1.66 9.89 -4.20
N ASP A 75 0.43 9.56 -3.80
CA ASP A 75 -0.37 10.38 -2.88
C ASP A 75 -0.36 9.78 -1.47
N SER A 76 -0.35 10.60 -0.42
CA SER A 76 -0.39 10.10 0.96
C SER A 76 -1.74 9.45 1.29
N SER A 77 -1.73 8.44 2.16
CA SER A 77 -2.96 7.86 2.71
C SER A 77 -3.66 8.84 3.65
N LYS A 78 -4.98 8.94 3.55
CA LYS A 78 -5.84 9.69 4.46
C LYS A 78 -6.43 8.71 5.48
N MET A 79 -6.21 8.95 6.77
CA MET A 79 -6.57 8.00 7.83
C MET A 79 -7.85 8.36 8.60
N ALA A 80 -8.51 9.47 8.27
CA ALA A 80 -9.72 9.94 8.93
C ALA A 80 -10.51 10.92 8.06
N GLY A 81 -11.77 11.16 8.43
CA GLY A 81 -12.70 12.08 7.75
C GLY A 81 -13.68 11.37 6.82
N GLY A 82 -14.74 12.08 6.41
CA GLY A 82 -15.67 11.65 5.38
C GLY A 82 -15.27 12.23 4.03
N CYS A 83 -14.87 11.39 3.08
CA CYS A 83 -14.38 11.83 1.77
C CYS A 83 -15.33 11.53 0.62
N ASP A 84 -16.22 10.54 0.76
CA ASP A 84 -17.05 10.10 -0.35
C ASP A 84 -18.43 9.68 0.14
N SER A 85 -19.38 10.61 0.16
CA SER A 85 -20.80 10.30 0.34
C SER A 85 -21.14 9.49 1.62
N GLY A 86 -20.42 9.73 2.72
CA GLY A 86 -20.56 9.00 3.99
C GLY A 86 -19.59 7.83 4.17
N TYR A 87 -18.62 7.64 3.26
CA TYR A 87 -17.48 6.76 3.45
C TYR A 87 -16.25 7.51 3.99
N SER A 88 -15.50 6.81 4.84
CA SER A 88 -14.24 7.26 5.40
C SER A 88 -13.18 7.44 4.31
N CYS A 89 -12.36 8.48 4.44
CA CYS A 89 -11.20 8.73 3.59
C CYS A 89 -10.19 7.56 3.56
N ILE A 90 -10.23 6.67 4.54
CA ILE A 90 -9.41 5.44 4.55
C ILE A 90 -9.70 4.60 3.30
N TYR A 91 -10.96 4.46 2.92
CA TYR A 91 -11.36 3.61 1.79
C TYR A 91 -10.92 4.19 0.45
N GLU A 92 -10.91 5.52 0.29
CA GLU A 92 -10.49 6.22 -0.94
C GLU A 92 -8.96 6.18 -1.15
N SER A 93 -8.20 5.97 -0.07
CA SER A 93 -6.75 6.20 -0.08
C SER A 93 -5.90 4.98 0.27
N ASN A 94 -6.51 3.83 0.59
CA ASN A 94 -5.81 2.59 0.91
C ASN A 94 -6.39 1.40 0.15
N MET A 95 -5.55 0.76 -0.67
CA MET A 95 -5.90 -0.43 -1.44
C MET A 95 -5.60 -1.74 -0.68
N SER A 96 -4.57 -1.71 0.17
CA SER A 96 -4.08 -2.87 0.93
C SER A 96 -4.67 -2.89 2.34
N TRP A 97 -5.10 -4.07 2.78
CA TRP A 97 -5.82 -4.31 4.04
C TRP A 97 -5.33 -5.59 4.69
N ARG A 98 -4.62 -5.45 5.81
CA ARG A 98 -4.02 -6.56 6.55
C ARG A 98 -5.06 -7.41 7.27
N SER A 99 -6.12 -6.77 7.74
CA SER A 99 -7.28 -7.41 8.34
C SER A 99 -8.56 -6.74 7.80
N SER A 100 -9.73 -7.23 8.19
CA SER A 100 -10.99 -6.57 7.82
C SER A 100 -11.13 -5.14 8.35
N THR A 101 -10.30 -4.71 9.30
CA THR A 101 -10.38 -3.37 9.92
C THR A 101 -9.07 -2.60 9.87
N GLN A 102 -7.97 -3.24 9.42
CA GLN A 102 -6.64 -2.64 9.45
C GLN A 102 -6.14 -2.36 8.01
N PRO A 103 -6.18 -1.10 7.55
CA PRO A 103 -5.57 -0.71 6.28
C PRO A 103 -4.05 -0.73 6.40
N MET A 104 -3.37 -0.85 5.26
CA MET A 104 -1.92 -0.69 5.12
C MET A 104 -1.62 0.63 4.40
N PRO A 105 -1.22 1.70 5.13
CA PRO A 105 -0.87 2.97 4.52
C PRO A 105 0.30 2.83 3.57
N LYS A 106 0.22 3.54 2.46
CA LYS A 106 1.30 3.56 1.46
C LYS A 106 2.38 4.55 1.84
N GLU A 107 3.63 4.12 1.66
CA GLU A 107 4.78 5.01 1.77
C GLU A 107 4.93 5.81 0.47
N VAL A 108 5.09 7.12 0.62
CA VAL A 108 5.21 8.06 -0.50
C VAL A 108 6.61 8.61 -0.66
N SER A 109 7.45 8.50 0.38
CA SER A 109 8.81 8.99 0.39
C SER A 109 9.78 7.94 -0.17
N PRO A 110 10.42 8.21 -1.33
CA PRO A 110 11.45 7.32 -1.87
C PRO A 110 12.59 7.05 -0.89
N LYS A 111 12.96 8.05 -0.10
CA LYS A 111 13.98 7.93 0.95
C LYS A 111 13.59 6.90 2.01
N LEU A 112 12.36 6.97 2.53
CA LEU A 112 11.90 6.04 3.57
C LEU A 112 11.73 4.62 3.03
N ILE A 113 11.29 4.46 1.79
CA ILE A 113 11.28 3.15 1.12
C ILE A 113 12.70 2.60 1.03
N PHE A 114 13.66 3.38 0.53
CA PHE A 114 15.05 2.96 0.42
C PHE A 114 15.64 2.52 1.76
N GLU A 115 15.40 3.29 2.83
CA GLU A 115 15.82 2.95 4.20
C GLU A 115 15.14 1.67 4.72
N ARG A 116 13.87 1.40 4.36
CA ARG A 116 13.20 0.13 4.69
C ARG A 116 13.86 -1.05 3.96
N LEU A 117 14.25 -0.86 2.70
CA LEU A 117 14.86 -1.91 1.89
C LEU A 117 16.26 -2.27 2.39
N PHE A 118 17.14 -1.27 2.56
CA PHE A 118 18.57 -1.49 2.79
C PHE A 118 19.06 -1.15 4.21
N GLY A 119 18.22 -0.52 5.04
CA GLY A 119 18.63 -0.02 6.36
C GLY A 119 19.37 1.31 6.29
N SER A 120 19.78 1.80 7.47
CA SER A 120 20.46 3.10 7.67
C SER A 120 21.97 2.96 7.89
N GLY A 121 22.56 1.81 7.54
CA GLY A 121 24.02 1.58 7.61
C GLY A 121 24.60 1.24 8.99
N ASN A 122 23.79 0.95 10.01
CA ASN A 122 24.28 0.54 11.35
C ASN A 122 23.46 -0.63 11.92
N ASP A 123 23.67 -1.81 11.33
CA ASP A 123 22.87 -3.00 11.63
C ASP A 123 23.13 -3.59 13.02
N LEU A 124 24.31 -3.35 13.63
CA LEU A 124 24.63 -3.81 14.99
C LEU A 124 23.87 -3.05 16.09
N GLU A 125 23.85 -1.72 16.02
CA GLU A 125 23.06 -0.88 16.94
C GLU A 125 21.54 -1.08 16.74
N ARG A 126 21.13 -1.43 15.51
CA ARG A 126 19.74 -1.84 15.22
C ARG A 126 19.42 -3.18 15.86
N ALA A 127 20.25 -4.20 15.67
CA ALA A 127 20.07 -5.53 16.26
C ALA A 127 20.01 -5.49 17.79
N ARG A 128 20.83 -4.65 18.44
CA ARG A 128 20.81 -4.47 19.89
C ARG A 128 19.50 -3.85 20.39
N ARG A 129 19.04 -2.77 19.74
CA ARG A 129 17.73 -2.15 20.05
C ARG A 129 16.56 -3.09 19.79
N ASP A 130 16.66 -3.90 18.74
CA ASP A 130 15.66 -4.87 18.36
C ASP A 130 15.56 -6.01 19.40
N ALA A 131 16.69 -6.50 19.92
CA ALA A 131 16.71 -7.47 21.02
C ALA A 131 16.13 -6.90 22.33
N GLU A 132 16.49 -5.68 22.71
CA GLU A 132 15.93 -4.98 23.88
C GLU A 132 14.40 -4.80 23.74
N ARG A 133 13.92 -4.40 22.55
CA ARG A 133 12.48 -4.27 22.26
C ARG A 133 11.73 -5.58 22.35
N LYS A 134 12.30 -6.68 21.82
CA LYS A 134 11.68 -8.01 21.91
C LYS A 134 11.43 -8.41 23.37
N SER A 135 12.41 -8.19 24.25
CA SER A 135 12.26 -8.48 25.69
C SER A 135 11.13 -7.67 26.36
N VAL A 136 10.94 -6.41 25.95
CA VAL A 136 9.84 -5.58 26.46
C VAL A 136 8.49 -6.06 25.93
N LEU A 137 8.42 -6.43 24.64
CA LEU A 137 7.19 -6.92 24.02
C LEU A 137 6.74 -8.25 24.62
N ASP A 138 7.68 -9.17 24.89
CA ASP A 138 7.38 -10.45 25.54
C ASP A 138 6.78 -10.23 26.95
N ALA A 139 7.34 -9.30 27.74
CA ALA A 139 6.82 -8.96 29.07
C ALA A 139 5.41 -8.34 29.02
N VAL A 140 5.19 -7.40 28.09
CA VAL A 140 3.87 -6.79 27.88
C VAL A 140 2.85 -7.85 27.43
N ARG A 141 3.23 -8.80 26.57
CA ARG A 141 2.30 -9.81 26.07
C ARG A 141 1.71 -10.68 27.18
N ASP A 142 2.51 -11.00 28.20
CA ASP A 142 2.08 -11.83 29.33
C ASP A 142 1.11 -11.07 30.26
N ASP A 143 1.39 -9.80 30.58
CA ASP A 143 0.49 -8.95 31.39
C ASP A 143 -0.88 -8.74 30.72
N PHE A 144 -0.91 -8.64 29.38
CA PHE A 144 -2.16 -8.39 28.65
C PHE A 144 -3.04 -9.64 28.45
N ARG A 145 -2.46 -10.85 28.46
CA ARG A 145 -3.26 -12.10 28.45
C ARG A 145 -4.18 -12.19 29.67
N GLU A 146 -3.73 -11.65 30.79
CA GLU A 146 -4.51 -11.57 32.03
C GLU A 146 -5.64 -10.53 31.93
N LEU A 147 -5.40 -9.42 31.21
CA LEU A 147 -6.37 -8.33 31.05
C LEU A 147 -7.51 -8.66 30.05
N ASN A 148 -7.23 -9.44 29.00
CA ASN A 148 -8.18 -9.73 27.91
C ASN A 148 -9.46 -10.46 28.38
N VAL A 149 -9.45 -11.05 29.57
CA VAL A 149 -10.61 -11.76 30.16
C VAL A 149 -11.73 -10.79 30.60
N ARG A 150 -11.49 -9.46 30.66
CA ARG A 150 -12.40 -8.50 31.28
C ARG A 150 -12.93 -7.36 30.39
N LEU A 151 -12.65 -7.36 29.08
CA LEU A 151 -12.90 -6.20 28.21
C LEU A 151 -14.13 -6.36 27.28
N GLY A 152 -14.73 -5.22 26.92
CA GLY A 152 -15.82 -5.13 25.94
C GLY A 152 -15.33 -5.18 24.48
N ALA A 153 -16.24 -5.37 23.52
CA ALA A 153 -15.90 -5.65 22.12
C ALA A 153 -15.05 -4.55 21.42
N ASP A 154 -15.27 -3.27 21.75
CA ASP A 154 -14.49 -2.18 21.15
C ASP A 154 -13.05 -2.11 21.66
N ASP A 155 -12.84 -2.46 22.94
CA ASP A 155 -11.51 -2.53 23.55
C ASP A 155 -10.75 -3.77 23.08
N GLN A 156 -11.46 -4.91 22.92
CA GLN A 156 -10.89 -6.11 22.31
C GLN A 156 -10.36 -5.83 20.90
N ARG A 157 -11.10 -5.07 20.07
CA ARG A 157 -10.62 -4.68 18.73
C ARG A 157 -9.33 -3.87 18.77
N LYS A 158 -9.22 -2.89 19.68
CA LYS A 158 -8.01 -2.09 19.83
C LYS A 158 -6.83 -2.92 20.31
N LEU A 159 -7.08 -3.88 21.21
CA LEU A 159 -6.05 -4.82 21.65
C LEU A 159 -5.61 -5.75 20.53
N ASP A 160 -6.53 -6.25 19.70
CA ASP A 160 -6.20 -7.07 18.54
C ASP A 160 -5.31 -6.29 17.55
N GLU A 161 -5.63 -5.02 17.28
CA GLU A 161 -4.77 -4.12 16.48
C GLU A 161 -3.38 -3.95 17.10
N TYR A 162 -3.32 -3.75 18.41
CA TYR A 162 -2.06 -3.65 19.16
C TYR A 162 -1.24 -4.94 19.09
N PHE A 163 -1.82 -6.11 19.37
CA PHE A 163 -1.13 -7.41 19.28
C PHE A 163 -0.65 -7.71 17.85
N THR A 164 -1.44 -7.31 16.87
CA THR A 164 -1.12 -7.46 15.45
C THR A 164 0.08 -6.59 15.06
N ALA A 165 0.20 -5.38 15.62
CA ALA A 165 1.37 -4.51 15.47
C ALA A 165 2.61 -5.02 16.25
N VAL A 166 2.42 -5.52 17.48
CA VAL A 166 3.49 -6.11 18.29
C VAL A 166 4.10 -7.34 17.60
N ARG A 167 3.26 -8.25 17.12
CA ARG A 167 3.70 -9.44 16.39
C ARG A 167 4.45 -9.10 15.10
N GLU A 168 4.06 -8.02 14.40
CA GLU A 168 4.84 -7.52 13.27
C GLU A 168 6.22 -7.02 13.67
N MET A 169 6.29 -6.26 14.76
CA MET A 169 7.57 -5.77 15.26
C MET A 169 8.48 -6.93 15.63
N GLU A 170 7.98 -7.92 16.37
CA GLU A 170 8.72 -9.15 16.70
C GLU A 170 9.19 -9.91 15.45
N GLN A 171 8.31 -10.09 14.46
CA GLN A 171 8.68 -10.76 13.21
C GLN A 171 9.72 -9.96 12.43
N ARG A 172 9.61 -8.63 12.40
CA ARG A 172 10.57 -7.76 11.71
C ARG A 172 11.94 -7.78 12.39
N ILE A 173 11.96 -7.79 13.73
CA ILE A 173 13.18 -7.94 14.55
C ILE A 173 13.84 -9.29 14.27
N ALA A 174 13.06 -10.38 14.31
CA ALA A 174 13.56 -11.72 14.05
C ALA A 174 14.14 -11.84 12.62
N ARG A 175 13.49 -11.23 11.63
CA ARG A 175 13.97 -11.19 10.23
C ARG A 175 15.22 -10.34 10.08
N ALA A 176 15.29 -9.18 10.72
CA ALA A 176 16.49 -8.33 10.68
C ALA A 176 17.72 -9.05 11.24
N GLY A 177 17.55 -9.90 12.27
CA GLY A 177 18.63 -10.73 12.82
C GLY A 177 18.94 -12.01 12.03
N ALA A 178 17.98 -12.56 11.26
CA ALA A 178 18.13 -13.81 10.52
C ALA A 178 18.49 -13.63 9.02
N SER A 179 18.19 -12.47 8.44
CA SER A 179 18.43 -12.19 7.02
C SER A 179 19.81 -11.59 6.79
N ASN A 180 20.58 -12.11 5.84
CA ASN A 180 21.60 -11.31 5.17
C ASN A 180 20.90 -10.07 4.60
N ALA A 181 21.18 -8.88 5.13
CA ALA A 181 20.60 -7.66 4.61
C ALA A 181 20.80 -7.61 3.09
N PRO A 182 19.76 -7.28 2.31
CA PRO A 182 19.88 -7.18 0.86
C PRO A 182 21.06 -6.25 0.54
N LYS A 183 22.03 -6.73 -0.23
CA LYS A 183 23.18 -5.90 -0.60
C LYS A 183 22.68 -4.83 -1.55
N LEU A 184 22.99 -3.57 -1.23
CA LEU A 184 22.75 -2.46 -2.14
C LEU A 184 23.53 -2.72 -3.44
N PRO A 185 22.87 -2.79 -4.61
CA PRO A 185 23.58 -2.94 -5.87
C PRO A 185 24.55 -1.77 -6.11
N ALA A 186 25.67 -2.07 -6.77
CA ALA A 186 26.69 -1.06 -7.05
C ALA A 186 26.09 0.09 -7.89
N GLY A 187 26.47 1.34 -7.55
CA GLY A 187 26.03 2.53 -8.29
C GLY A 187 24.67 3.09 -7.87
N VAL A 188 23.87 2.35 -7.10
CA VAL A 188 22.58 2.86 -6.58
C VAL A 188 22.84 3.88 -5.47
N LYS A 189 22.26 5.08 -5.61
CA LYS A 189 22.32 6.14 -4.60
C LYS A 189 21.01 6.22 -3.83
N ALA A 190 21.10 6.47 -2.53
CA ALA A 190 19.92 6.72 -1.70
C ALA A 190 19.20 8.00 -2.19
N PRO A 191 17.87 7.95 -2.41
CA PRO A 191 17.10 9.14 -2.74
C PRO A 191 17.15 10.19 -1.63
N ALA A 192 17.19 11.47 -2.01
CA ALA A 192 17.17 12.58 -1.04
C ALA A 192 15.78 12.78 -0.39
N GLY A 193 14.70 12.44 -1.10
CA GLY A 193 13.32 12.66 -0.67
C GLY A 193 12.34 12.53 -1.84
N ILE A 194 11.21 13.25 -1.74
CA ILE A 194 10.19 13.31 -2.79
C ILE A 194 10.63 14.34 -3.85
N PRO A 195 10.80 13.96 -5.12
CA PRO A 195 11.10 14.91 -6.20
C PRO A 195 9.99 15.94 -6.42
N GLN A 196 10.33 17.09 -7.00
CA GLN A 196 9.33 18.12 -7.34
C GLN A 196 8.45 17.70 -8.52
N SER A 197 9.03 17.00 -9.51
CA SER A 197 8.29 16.47 -10.65
C SER A 197 7.54 15.21 -10.24
N TYR A 198 6.24 15.18 -10.51
CA TYR A 198 5.43 13.99 -10.32
C TYR A 198 5.89 12.82 -11.21
N GLU A 199 6.36 13.12 -12.42
CA GLU A 199 6.89 12.10 -13.33
C GLU A 199 8.14 11.44 -12.75
N GLU A 200 9.05 12.24 -12.19
CA GLU A 200 10.27 11.75 -11.53
C GLU A 200 9.93 10.99 -10.24
N HIS A 201 8.96 11.47 -9.47
CA HIS A 201 8.48 10.77 -8.29
C HIS A 201 7.93 9.38 -8.61
N LEU A 202 7.08 9.25 -9.64
CA LEU A 202 6.56 7.96 -10.08
C LEU A 202 7.66 7.01 -10.56
N ARG A 203 8.63 7.51 -11.35
CA ARG A 203 9.78 6.71 -11.80
C ARG A 203 10.58 6.19 -10.61
N LEU A 204 10.91 7.07 -9.67
CA LEU A 204 11.73 6.72 -8.51
C LEU A 204 11.03 5.72 -7.58
N LEU A 205 9.72 5.83 -7.40
CA LEU A 205 8.92 4.83 -6.68
C LEU A 205 8.91 3.47 -7.41
N ALA A 206 8.76 3.48 -8.73
CA ALA A 206 8.80 2.26 -9.54
C ALA A 206 10.19 1.58 -9.49
N ASP A 207 11.27 2.36 -9.62
CA ASP A 207 12.65 1.89 -9.50
C ASP A 207 12.89 1.21 -8.15
N LEU A 208 12.35 1.77 -7.06
CA LEU A 208 12.47 1.18 -5.72
C LEU A 208 11.67 -0.13 -5.58
N VAL A 209 10.50 -0.25 -6.22
CA VAL A 209 9.76 -1.51 -6.25
C VAL A 209 10.51 -2.56 -7.07
N VAL A 210 11.06 -2.20 -8.23
CA VAL A 210 11.91 -3.08 -9.05
C VAL A 210 13.12 -3.55 -8.24
N LEU A 211 13.80 -2.62 -7.58
CA LEU A 211 14.95 -2.91 -6.75
C LEU A 211 14.60 -3.81 -5.57
N ALA A 212 13.43 -3.62 -4.95
CA ALA A 212 12.94 -4.49 -3.89
C ALA A 212 12.74 -5.94 -4.35
N PHE A 213 12.30 -6.16 -5.60
CA PHE A 213 12.20 -7.49 -6.20
C PHE A 213 13.58 -8.05 -6.62
N GLN A 214 14.42 -7.25 -7.28
CA GLN A 214 15.75 -7.66 -7.73
C GLN A 214 16.65 -8.12 -6.57
N THR A 215 16.47 -7.52 -5.41
CA THR A 215 17.24 -7.83 -4.20
C THR A 215 16.54 -8.84 -3.27
N ASP A 216 15.41 -9.40 -3.70
CA ASP A 216 14.55 -10.31 -2.91
C ASP A 216 14.19 -9.73 -1.52
N THR A 217 14.07 -8.40 -1.44
CA THR A 217 13.72 -7.70 -0.20
C THR A 217 12.24 -7.88 0.14
N THR A 218 11.39 -7.95 -0.89
CA THR A 218 9.99 -8.38 -0.84
C THR A 218 9.64 -9.12 -2.12
N ARG A 219 8.65 -10.02 -2.06
CA ARG A 219 8.02 -10.64 -3.23
C ARG A 219 6.61 -10.13 -3.50
N ILE A 220 6.14 -9.19 -2.68
CA ILE A 220 4.80 -8.63 -2.74
C ILE A 220 4.89 -7.12 -2.63
N SER A 221 4.25 -6.42 -3.55
CA SER A 221 4.17 -4.96 -3.56
C SER A 221 2.81 -4.51 -4.09
N THR A 222 2.30 -3.42 -3.54
CA THR A 222 1.11 -2.72 -4.03
C THR A 222 1.51 -1.28 -4.32
N PHE A 223 1.18 -0.77 -5.52
CA PHE A 223 1.49 0.61 -5.91
C PHE A 223 0.23 1.35 -6.36
N VAL A 224 -0.15 2.38 -5.59
CA VAL A 224 -1.21 3.35 -5.93
C VAL A 224 -0.61 4.60 -6.56
N PHE A 225 -0.91 4.89 -7.83
CA PHE A 225 -0.42 6.10 -8.50
C PHE A 225 -1.06 7.38 -7.98
N ALA A 226 -2.35 7.35 -7.64
CA ALA A 226 -3.05 8.48 -7.05
C ALA A 226 -4.18 7.95 -6.16
N ASN A 227 -4.59 8.73 -5.16
CA ASN A 227 -5.80 8.41 -4.42
C ASN A 227 -7.01 8.46 -5.37
N GLU A 228 -8.06 7.70 -5.05
CA GLU A 228 -9.33 7.87 -5.76
C GLU A 228 -9.83 9.31 -5.64
N GLY A 229 -10.57 9.78 -6.65
CA GLY A 229 -11.04 11.17 -6.71
C GLY A 229 -9.97 12.23 -7.01
N SER A 230 -8.70 11.86 -7.16
CA SER A 230 -7.60 12.82 -7.39
C SER A 230 -7.74 13.56 -8.73
N ASN A 231 -7.76 14.90 -8.67
CA ASN A 231 -7.72 15.79 -9.84
C ASN A 231 -6.29 16.09 -10.33
N ARG A 232 -5.36 15.17 -10.09
CA ARG A 232 -3.97 15.34 -10.54
C ARG A 232 -3.91 15.49 -12.05
N SER A 233 -3.12 16.47 -12.51
CA SER A 233 -2.82 16.67 -13.93
C SER A 233 -1.48 16.03 -14.31
N TYR A 234 -1.30 15.79 -15.61
CA TYR A 234 -0.16 15.11 -16.20
C TYR A 234 0.45 15.96 -17.33
N PRO A 235 0.95 17.18 -17.03
CA PRO A 235 1.39 18.13 -18.05
C PRO A 235 2.57 17.63 -18.90
N PHE A 236 3.40 16.71 -18.36
CA PHE A 236 4.53 16.10 -19.06
C PHE A 236 4.11 15.14 -20.20
N ILE A 237 2.84 14.72 -20.24
CA ILE A 237 2.22 14.03 -21.38
C ILE A 237 1.13 14.88 -22.07
N ASN A 238 1.18 16.21 -21.91
CA ASN A 238 0.23 17.16 -22.47
C ASN A 238 -1.23 17.04 -21.98
N VAL A 239 -1.47 16.45 -20.82
CA VAL A 239 -2.81 16.41 -20.18
C VAL A 239 -2.81 17.34 -18.96
N ARG A 240 -3.38 18.55 -19.10
CA ARG A 240 -3.31 19.59 -18.06
C ARG A 240 -4.55 19.63 -17.16
N GLU A 241 -5.65 19.05 -17.62
CA GLU A 241 -6.88 18.90 -16.86
C GLU A 241 -6.72 17.93 -15.69
N GLY A 242 -7.63 18.02 -14.71
CA GLY A 242 -7.65 17.08 -13.60
C GLY A 242 -8.16 15.71 -14.03
N HIS A 243 -7.43 14.65 -13.67
CA HIS A 243 -7.76 13.28 -14.06
C HIS A 243 -9.18 12.86 -13.64
N HIS A 244 -9.57 13.11 -12.39
CA HIS A 244 -10.95 12.85 -11.95
C HIS A 244 -12.00 13.59 -12.79
N SER A 245 -11.77 14.87 -13.13
CA SER A 245 -12.71 15.63 -13.98
C SER A 245 -12.82 15.05 -15.39
N LEU A 246 -11.72 14.49 -15.92
CA LEU A 246 -11.74 13.81 -17.20
C LEU A 246 -12.56 12.52 -17.15
N SER A 247 -12.52 11.74 -16.06
CA SER A 247 -13.25 10.46 -15.94
C SER A 247 -14.76 10.61 -16.01
N HIS A 248 -15.30 11.78 -15.65
CA HIS A 248 -16.67 12.20 -15.96
C HIS A 248 -16.81 12.65 -17.42
N HIS A 249 -16.36 11.82 -18.36
CA HIS A 249 -16.25 12.21 -19.77
C HIS A 249 -17.59 12.29 -20.49
N GLY A 250 -18.64 11.61 -20.02
CA GLY A 250 -19.96 11.66 -20.66
C GLY A 250 -19.94 11.22 -22.13
N ASN A 251 -19.06 10.27 -22.47
CA ASN A 251 -18.76 9.83 -23.84
C ASN A 251 -18.13 10.89 -24.77
N ASP A 252 -17.56 11.97 -24.23
CA ASP A 252 -16.75 12.93 -24.99
C ASP A 252 -15.44 12.26 -25.49
N PRO A 253 -15.24 12.14 -26.83
CA PRO A 253 -14.06 11.48 -27.38
C PRO A 253 -12.73 12.14 -27.00
N ALA A 254 -12.70 13.47 -26.85
CA ALA A 254 -11.48 14.20 -26.51
C ALA A 254 -11.05 13.94 -25.07
N LYS A 255 -12.01 13.85 -24.13
CA LYS A 255 -11.72 13.45 -22.75
C LYS A 255 -11.28 11.99 -22.65
N MET A 256 -11.94 11.10 -23.39
CA MET A 256 -11.57 9.67 -23.44
C MET A 256 -10.15 9.46 -23.97
N ALA A 257 -9.75 10.18 -25.01
CA ALA A 257 -8.39 10.13 -25.53
C ALA A 257 -7.35 10.54 -24.47
N LYS A 258 -7.61 11.61 -23.71
CA LYS A 258 -6.71 12.05 -22.63
C LYS A 258 -6.61 11.04 -21.48
N ILE A 259 -7.71 10.38 -21.12
CA ILE A 259 -7.68 9.27 -20.15
C ILE A 259 -6.86 8.11 -20.70
N GLN A 260 -7.01 7.78 -21.98
CA GLN A 260 -6.22 6.75 -22.63
C GLN A 260 -4.72 7.09 -22.56
N ASP A 261 -4.33 8.35 -22.80
CA ASP A 261 -2.94 8.80 -22.67
C ASP A 261 -2.40 8.60 -21.25
N ILE A 262 -3.19 8.94 -20.22
CA ILE A 262 -2.84 8.68 -18.81
C ILE A 262 -2.69 7.18 -18.55
N ASN A 263 -3.65 6.37 -18.99
CA ASN A 263 -3.65 4.92 -18.81
C ASN A 263 -2.50 4.22 -19.54
N VAL A 264 -2.00 4.77 -20.65
CA VAL A 264 -0.83 4.26 -21.38
C VAL A 264 0.47 4.70 -20.73
N PHE A 265 0.53 5.91 -20.17
CA PHE A 265 1.71 6.42 -19.46
C PHE A 265 2.01 5.59 -18.20
N THR A 266 1.00 5.32 -17.37
CA THR A 266 1.11 4.63 -16.08
C THR A 266 1.88 3.29 -16.11
N PRO A 267 1.61 2.35 -17.04
CA PRO A 267 2.42 1.12 -17.17
C PRO A 267 3.76 1.37 -17.87
N ARG A 268 3.86 2.34 -18.79
CA ARG A 268 5.13 2.65 -19.49
C ARG A 268 6.18 3.24 -18.57
N SER A 269 5.79 3.95 -17.51
CA SER A 269 6.74 4.46 -16.52
C SER A 269 7.54 3.35 -15.81
N TRP A 270 7.06 2.10 -15.84
CA TRP A 270 7.79 0.92 -15.35
C TRP A 270 8.80 0.37 -16.34
N LEU A 271 8.53 0.49 -17.65
CA LEU A 271 9.38 -0.08 -18.71
C LEU A 271 10.65 0.76 -18.97
N THR A 272 10.61 2.03 -18.62
CA THR A 272 11.76 2.94 -18.74
C THR A 272 12.59 3.02 -17.46
N SER A 273 12.31 2.16 -16.47
CA SER A 273 13.09 2.06 -15.23
C SER A 273 14.54 1.72 -15.58
N SER A 274 15.41 2.70 -15.38
CA SER A 274 16.84 2.62 -15.65
C SER A 274 17.55 1.90 -14.50
N THR A 275 17.24 0.62 -14.30
CA THR A 275 18.13 -0.28 -13.58
C THR A 275 18.83 -1.17 -14.61
N ALA A 276 19.93 -0.64 -15.16
CA ALA A 276 20.99 -1.37 -15.82
C ALA A 276 22.30 -1.06 -15.08
#